data_AF-A0A9E1WH99-F1
#
_entry.id   AF-A0A9E1WH99-F1
#
_cell.length_a   1.000
_cell.length_b   1.000
_cell.length_c   1.000
_cell.angle_alpha   90.00
_cell.angle_beta   90.00
_cell.angle_gamma   90.00
#
_symmetry.space_group_name_H-M   'P 1'
#
loop_
_entity.id
_entity.type
_entity.pdbx_description
1 polymer ?
#
loop_
_entity_poly.entity_id
_entity_poly.type
_entity_poly.pdbx_seq_one_letter_code
_entity_poly.pdbx_strand_id
1 'polypeptide(L)'
;SHNKEGLEITLDEIREKYKGEIYCIFGSTNEREVNAGFMNIFNHTHLYFCTFSNERSKTVEDWNTINVTLNQSIEIHTDINPLFNEVRAKLSPNDVLLVTGSFFLLSDLNFKSNK
;
A
#
# COMPACT_ATOMS: atom_id res chain seq x y z
N SER A 1 -5.51 -7.13 4.11
CA SER A 1 -5.06 -8.51 3.85
C SER A 1 -3.54 -8.60 3.97
N HIS A 2 -2.97 -9.77 4.28
CA HIS A 2 -1.53 -10.00 4.48
C HIS A 2 -0.96 -11.14 3.61
N ASN A 3 -1.70 -11.61 2.62
CA ASN A 3 -1.23 -12.54 1.60
C ASN A 3 -1.77 -12.13 0.22
N LYS A 4 -1.20 -12.69 -0.85
CA LYS A 4 -1.54 -12.35 -2.24
C LYS A 4 -3.03 -12.56 -2.53
N GLU A 5 -3.55 -13.76 -2.26
CA GLU A 5 -4.93 -14.14 -2.58
C GLU A 5 -5.96 -13.22 -1.90
N GLY A 6 -5.79 -12.96 -0.60
CA GLY A 6 -6.70 -12.07 0.10
C GLY A 6 -6.59 -10.61 -0.35
N LEU A 7 -5.41 -10.17 -0.82
CA LEU A 7 -5.24 -8.83 -1.39
C LEU A 7 -5.95 -8.69 -2.73
N GLU A 8 -5.86 -9.72 -3.57
CA GLU A 8 -6.52 -9.79 -4.87
C GLU A 8 -8.04 -9.72 -4.71
N ILE A 9 -8.62 -10.56 -3.86
CA ILE A 9 -10.06 -10.51 -3.53
C ILE A 9 -10.47 -9.13 -3.01
N THR A 10 -9.68 -8.54 -2.09
CA THR A 10 -9.98 -7.22 -1.54
C THR A 10 -10.02 -6.15 -2.64
N LEU A 11 -9.05 -6.16 -3.55
CA LEU A 11 -8.97 -5.17 -4.62
C LEU A 11 -10.06 -5.37 -5.67
N ASP A 12 -10.42 -6.61 -5.98
CA ASP A 12 -11.52 -6.91 -6.90
C ASP A 12 -12.87 -6.45 -6.34
N GLU A 13 -13.15 -6.71 -5.06
CA GLU A 13 -14.34 -6.20 -4.38
C GLU A 13 -14.40 -4.66 -4.40
N ILE A 14 -13.26 -3.98 -4.19
CA ILE A 14 -13.17 -2.53 -4.25
C ILE A 14 -13.47 -2.03 -5.68
N ARG A 15 -12.88 -2.66 -6.70
CA ARG A 15 -13.09 -2.30 -8.12
C ARG A 15 -14.53 -2.49 -8.58
N GLU A 16 -15.21 -3.52 -8.07
CA GLU A 16 -16.62 -3.76 -8.40
C GLU A 16 -17.52 -2.69 -7.77
N LYS A 17 -17.28 -2.39 -6.48
CA LYS A 17 -18.14 -1.53 -5.65
C LYS A 17 -17.94 -0.04 -5.90
N TYR A 18 -16.71 0.40 -6.14
CA TYR A 18 -16.36 1.81 -6.29
C TYR A 18 -15.99 2.12 -7.74
N LYS A 19 -16.32 3.32 -8.20
CA LYS A 19 -16.11 3.75 -9.60
C LYS A 19 -14.99 4.78 -9.78
N GLY A 20 -14.39 5.25 -8.67
CA GLY A 20 -13.25 6.15 -8.70
C GLY A 20 -11.91 5.42 -8.75
N GLU A 21 -10.86 6.19 -8.58
CA GLU A 21 -9.48 5.69 -8.55
C GLU A 21 -9.19 4.96 -7.23
N ILE A 22 -8.32 3.95 -7.29
CA ILE A 22 -7.84 3.26 -6.10
C ILE A 22 -6.43 3.75 -5.81
N TYR A 23 -6.24 4.30 -4.61
CA TYR A 23 -4.94 4.63 -4.05
C TYR A 23 -4.59 3.58 -3.01
N CYS A 24 -3.37 3.05 -3.04
CA CYS A 24 -2.92 2.01 -2.13
C CYS A 24 -1.62 2.40 -1.46
N ILE A 25 -1.63 2.44 -0.12
CA ILE A 25 -0.42 2.49 0.69
C ILE A 25 -0.12 1.06 1.14
N PHE A 26 0.98 0.51 0.61
CA PHE A 26 1.39 -0.85 0.86
C PHE A 26 2.68 -0.91 1.68
N GLY A 27 2.63 -1.66 2.77
CA GLY A 27 3.80 -2.00 3.58
C GLY A 27 3.88 -3.50 3.74
N SER A 28 5.09 -4.04 3.74
CA SER A 28 5.33 -5.48 3.82
C SER A 28 6.49 -5.79 4.75
N THR A 29 6.47 -6.99 5.32
CA THR A 29 7.62 -7.48 6.07
C THR A 29 8.74 -7.93 5.13
N ASN A 30 9.97 -7.94 5.64
CA ASN A 30 11.18 -8.38 4.96
C ASN A 30 11.05 -9.82 4.44
N GLU A 31 10.39 -10.72 5.17
CA GLU A 31 10.26 -12.14 4.78
C GLU A 31 9.28 -12.35 3.62
N ARG A 32 8.37 -11.41 3.35
CA ARG A 32 7.42 -11.56 2.25
C ARG A 32 8.09 -11.24 0.92
N GLU A 33 8.01 -12.18 0.00
CA GLU A 33 8.41 -11.97 -1.39
C GLU A 33 7.39 -11.06 -2.11
N VAL A 34 7.90 -10.03 -2.79
CA VAL A 34 7.12 -9.13 -3.64
C VAL A 34 7.71 -9.23 -5.05
N ASN A 35 7.10 -10.10 -5.86
CA ASN A 35 7.52 -10.36 -7.23
C ASN A 35 6.52 -9.75 -8.24
N ALA A 36 6.80 -9.89 -9.54
CA ALA A 36 5.93 -9.37 -10.60
C ALA A 36 4.48 -9.85 -10.47
N GLY A 37 4.27 -11.13 -10.15
CA GLY A 37 2.95 -11.70 -9.96
C GLY A 37 2.20 -11.13 -8.75
N PHE A 38 2.91 -10.68 -7.72
CA PHE A 38 2.33 -9.94 -6.60
C PHE A 38 1.99 -8.50 -7.01
N MET A 39 2.86 -7.85 -7.78
CA MET A 39 2.65 -6.48 -8.25
C MET A 39 1.48 -6.35 -9.22
N ASN A 40 1.21 -7.37 -10.04
CA ASN A 40 0.08 -7.38 -10.97
C ASN A 40 -1.28 -7.19 -10.27
N ILE A 41 -1.38 -7.54 -8.99
CA ILE A 41 -2.62 -7.35 -8.21
C ILE A 41 -2.96 -5.86 -8.11
N PHE A 42 -1.95 -4.99 -8.07
CA PHE A 42 -2.09 -3.54 -7.99
C PHE A 42 -2.19 -2.85 -9.36
N ASN A 43 -2.43 -3.60 -10.45
CA ASN A 43 -2.74 -2.96 -11.72
C ASN A 43 -3.95 -2.05 -11.58
N HIS A 44 -3.92 -0.89 -12.25
CA HIS A 44 -4.95 0.15 -12.13
C HIS A 44 -5.11 0.70 -10.69
N THR A 45 -4.02 0.73 -9.92
CA THR A 45 -3.97 1.32 -8.57
C THR A 45 -2.80 2.30 -8.48
N HIS A 46 -3.03 3.47 -7.89
CA HIS A 46 -1.98 4.41 -7.51
C HIS A 46 -1.27 3.88 -6.27
N LEU A 47 -0.18 3.16 -6.47
CA LEU A 47 0.53 2.44 -5.41
C LEU A 47 1.66 3.30 -4.80
N TYR A 48 1.77 3.24 -3.48
CA TYR A 48 2.84 3.81 -2.67
C TYR A 48 3.42 2.72 -1.77
N PHE A 49 4.75 2.66 -1.66
CA PHE A 49 5.41 1.85 -0.66
C PHE A 49 5.62 2.65 0.61
N CYS A 50 5.41 2.03 1.78
CA CYS A 50 5.67 2.64 3.06
C CYS A 50 6.36 1.67 4.01
N THR A 51 7.44 2.12 4.65
CA THR A 51 8.06 1.39 5.76
C THR A 51 7.26 1.59 7.04
N PHE A 52 7.52 0.77 8.06
CA PHE A 52 6.93 0.88 9.39
C PHE A 52 7.98 0.61 10.49
N SER A 53 7.67 0.98 11.72
CA SER A 53 8.57 1.02 12.88
C SER A 53 9.08 -0.35 13.34
N ASN A 54 8.30 -1.40 13.07
CA ASN A 54 8.68 -2.76 13.44
C ASN A 54 9.91 -3.23 12.65
N GLU A 55 10.84 -3.91 13.34
CA GLU A 55 12.11 -4.40 12.78
C GLU A 55 11.94 -5.31 11.55
N ARG A 56 10.77 -5.93 11.39
CA ARG A 56 10.45 -6.77 10.25
C ARG A 56 10.05 -5.97 9.02
N SER A 57 9.98 -4.64 9.06
CA SER A 57 9.67 -3.82 7.89
C SER A 57 10.67 -4.04 6.77
N LYS A 58 10.19 -4.11 5.52
CA LYS A 58 11.07 -3.83 4.38
C LYS A 58 11.64 -2.43 4.52
N THR A 59 12.92 -2.30 4.24
CA THR A 59 13.67 -1.05 4.24
C THR A 59 13.43 -0.27 2.94
N VAL A 60 13.90 0.98 2.89
CA VAL A 60 13.88 1.78 1.66
C VAL A 60 14.73 1.12 0.58
N GLU A 61 15.85 0.51 0.95
CA GLU A 61 16.73 -0.26 0.07
C GLU A 61 16.03 -1.50 -0.51
N ASP A 62 15.26 -2.22 0.31
CA ASP A 62 14.46 -3.37 -0.17
C ASP A 62 13.44 -2.94 -1.22
N TRP A 63 12.71 -1.84 -0.97
CA TRP A 63 11.72 -1.31 -1.91
C TRP A 63 12.36 -0.78 -3.20
N ASN A 64 13.49 -0.10 -3.10
CA ASN A 64 14.26 0.33 -4.27
C ASN A 64 14.75 -0.87 -5.08
N THR A 65 15.19 -1.93 -4.43
CA THR A 65 15.59 -3.17 -5.10
C THR A 65 14.41 -3.79 -5.85
N ILE A 66 13.22 -3.81 -5.26
CA ILE A 66 11.99 -4.28 -5.92
C ILE A 66 11.65 -3.39 -7.13
N ASN A 67 11.72 -2.07 -6.98
CA ASN A 67 11.47 -1.13 -8.07
C ASN A 67 12.42 -1.38 -9.25
N VAL A 68 13.73 -1.48 -9.00
CA VAL A 68 14.74 -1.75 -10.03
C VAL A 68 14.50 -3.11 -10.68
N THR A 69 14.31 -4.15 -9.86
CA THR A 69 14.14 -5.55 -10.35
C THR A 69 12.91 -5.71 -11.22
N LEU A 70 11.81 -5.02 -10.89
CA LEU A 70 10.53 -5.11 -11.59
C LEU A 70 10.30 -3.96 -12.58
N ASN A 71 11.32 -3.13 -12.83
CA ASN A 71 11.27 -1.94 -13.67
C ASN A 71 10.06 -1.03 -13.35
N GLN A 72 9.87 -0.77 -12.05
CA GLN A 72 8.85 0.12 -11.49
C GLN A 72 9.48 1.41 -10.98
N SER A 73 8.65 2.41 -10.72
CA SER A 73 9.06 3.69 -10.11
C SER A 73 8.05 4.12 -9.06
N ILE A 74 7.71 3.19 -8.16
CA ILE A 74 6.75 3.42 -7.08
C ILE A 74 7.41 4.28 -6.01
N GLU A 75 6.67 5.29 -5.54
CA GLU A 75 7.15 6.19 -4.50
C GLU A 75 7.28 5.46 -3.15
N ILE A 76 8.38 5.74 -2.44
CA ILE A 76 8.72 5.08 -1.18
C ILE A 76 8.69 6.11 -0.05
N HIS A 77 7.92 5.83 0.98
CA HIS A 77 7.75 6.66 2.18
C HIS A 77 8.23 5.94 3.42
N THR A 78 8.65 6.70 4.42
CA THR A 78 9.16 6.16 5.68
C THR A 78 8.22 6.36 6.87
N ASP A 79 7.17 7.18 6.71
CA ASP A 79 6.15 7.42 7.72
C ASP A 79 4.77 7.40 7.06
N ILE A 80 3.88 6.57 7.59
CA ILE A 80 2.53 6.42 7.07
C ILE A 80 1.64 7.63 7.37
N ASN A 81 1.89 8.37 8.46
CA ASN A 81 1.01 9.45 8.88
C ASN A 81 0.97 10.64 7.88
N PRO A 82 2.11 11.21 7.44
CA PRO A 82 2.10 12.25 6.42
C PRO A 82 1.57 11.73 5.09
N LEU A 83 1.99 10.54 4.65
CA LEU A 83 1.53 9.93 3.40
C LEU A 83 0.01 9.72 3.40
N PHE A 84 -0.55 9.18 4.47
CA PHE A 84 -1.98 8.94 4.59
C PHE A 84 -2.77 10.25 4.47
N ASN A 85 -2.34 11.31 5.16
CA ASN A 85 -3.01 12.61 5.09
C ASN A 85 -2.88 13.25 3.70
N GLU A 86 -1.71 13.13 3.06
CA GLU A 86 -1.47 13.62 1.71
C GLU A 86 -2.38 12.93 0.70
N VAL A 87 -2.41 11.60 0.69
CA VAL A 87 -3.23 10.83 -0.26
C VAL A 87 -4.71 11.07 0.01
N ARG A 88 -5.12 11.08 1.28
CA ARG A 88 -6.50 11.36 1.69
C ARG A 88 -6.97 12.74 1.21
N ALA A 89 -6.12 13.76 1.26
CA ALA A 89 -6.47 15.11 0.83
C ALA A 89 -6.71 15.24 -0.69
N LYS A 90 -6.22 14.28 -1.49
CA LYS A 90 -6.36 14.25 -2.95
C LYS A 90 -7.58 13.44 -3.42
N LEU A 91 -8.23 12.69 -2.53
CA LEU A 91 -9.33 11.78 -2.92
C LEU A 91 -10.57 12.55 -3.37
N SER A 92 -11.16 12.08 -4.46
CA SER A 92 -12.52 12.43 -4.87
C SER A 92 -13.55 11.56 -4.13
N PRO A 93 -14.85 11.93 -4.10
CA PRO A 93 -15.87 11.20 -3.33
C PRO A 93 -16.05 9.71 -3.68
N ASN A 94 -15.67 9.29 -4.89
CA ASN A 94 -15.77 7.90 -5.34
C ASN A 94 -14.43 7.15 -5.31
N ASP A 95 -13.35 7.83 -4.96
CA ASP A 95 -12.03 7.23 -4.85
C ASP A 95 -11.90 6.44 -3.55
N VAL A 96 -11.00 5.47 -3.55
CA VAL A 96 -10.73 4.62 -2.37
C VAL A 96 -9.27 4.72 -2.00
N LEU A 97 -9.00 4.96 -0.71
CA LEU A 97 -7.67 4.79 -0.13
C LEU A 97 -7.63 3.48 0.65
N LEU A 98 -6.84 2.53 0.15
CA LEU A 98 -6.52 1.27 0.79
C LEU A 98 -5.18 1.36 1.50
N VAL A 99 -5.14 1.07 2.80
CA VAL A 99 -3.89 0.86 3.55
C VAL A 99 -3.80 -0.62 3.90
N THR A 100 -2.75 -1.31 3.46
CA THR A 100 -2.71 -2.77 3.55
C THR A 100 -1.30 -3.36 3.55
N GLY A 101 -1.21 -4.68 3.67
CA GLY A 101 0.01 -5.47 3.55
C GLY A 101 0.64 -5.87 4.89
N SER A 102 0.52 -5.06 5.94
CA SER A 102 1.05 -5.40 7.27
C SER A 102 0.18 -4.83 8.38
N PHE A 103 -0.03 -5.61 9.44
CA PHE A 103 -0.65 -5.10 10.67
C PHE A 103 0.23 -4.05 11.36
N PHE A 104 1.56 -4.19 11.28
CA PHE A 104 2.49 -3.21 11.85
C PHE A 104 2.40 -1.84 11.17
N LEU A 105 2.16 -1.82 9.85
CA LEU A 105 1.89 -0.57 9.13
C LEU A 105 0.63 0.13 9.68
N LEU A 106 -0.45 -0.62 9.87
CA LEU A 106 -1.68 -0.09 10.44
C LEU A 106 -1.51 0.37 11.89
N SER A 107 -0.64 -0.30 12.66
CA SER A 107 -0.33 0.07 14.04
C SER A 107 0.37 1.43 14.14
N ASP A 108 1.14 1.82 13.13
CA ASP A 108 1.84 3.11 13.10
C ASP A 108 0.93 4.27 12.63
N LEU A 109 -0.23 3.95 12.05
CA LEU A 109 -1.18 4.94 11.58
C LEU A 109 -1.97 5.53 12.75
N ASN A 110 -1.76 6.82 13.03
CA ASN A 110 -2.53 7.57 14.00
C ASN A 110 -3.88 7.99 13.41
N PHE A 111 -4.78 7.03 13.26
CA PHE A 111 -6.12 7.30 12.75
C PHE A 111 -6.96 8.06 13.79
N LYS A 112 -7.12 9.37 13.57
CA LYS A 112 -8.15 10.15 14.27
C LYS A 112 -9.41 10.15 13.41
N SER A 113 -10.41 9.39 13.85
CA SER A 113 -11.76 9.54 13.31
C SER A 113 -12.26 10.93 13.68
N ASN A 114 -12.49 11.79 12.69
CA ASN A 114 -13.26 13.00 12.90
C ASN A 114 -14.68 12.54 13.22
N LYS A 115 -15.01 12.47 14.52
CA LYS A 115 -16.39 12.39 14.99
C LYS A 115 -17.12 13.68 14.68
#